data_AF-H4F2U5-F1
#
_entry.id   AF-H4F2U5-F1
#
_cell.length_a   1.000
_cell.length_b   1.000
_cell.length_c   1.000
_cell.angle_alpha   90.00
_cell.angle_beta   90.00
_cell.angle_gamma   90.00
#
_symmetry.space_group_name_H-M   'P 1'
#
loop_
_entity.id
_entity.type
_entity.pdbx_description
1 polymer ?
#
loop_
_entity_poly.entity_id
_entity_poly.type
_entity_poly.pdbx_seq_one_letter_code
_entity_poly.pdbx_strand_id
1 'polypeptide(L)'
;MLKNDTVVTIREKALWMRRRAFQMVFDAQLGHPGGDFSAIDIIATLYFGVMRYDATKPDMADRDRFIMSKGHATGALYTALCAAGYYPEDWLHTYMQPKSKLNGHPNRNYLAGRGDQYRASR
;
A
#
# COMPACT_ATOMS: atom_id res chain seq x y z
N MET A 1 -1.07 20.94 -13.48
CA MET A 1 -0.31 21.00 -12.21
C MET A 1 -1.23 20.55 -11.09
N LEU A 2 -0.74 19.77 -10.11
CA LEU A 2 -1.55 19.45 -8.92
C LEU A 2 -1.83 20.73 -8.12
N LYS A 3 -3.00 20.79 -7.46
CA LYS A 3 -3.34 21.90 -6.56
C LYS A 3 -2.45 21.84 -5.32
N ASN A 4 -2.19 22.99 -4.68
CA ASN A 4 -1.33 23.05 -3.49
C ASN A 4 -1.84 22.15 -2.35
N ASP A 5 -3.14 22.11 -2.11
CA ASP A 5 -3.74 21.25 -1.06
C ASP A 5 -3.49 19.76 -1.32
N THR A 6 -3.46 19.36 -2.60
CA THR A 6 -3.13 18.00 -3.01
C THR A 6 -1.68 17.66 -2.69
N VAL A 7 -0.75 18.58 -2.96
CA VAL A 7 0.67 18.39 -2.65
C VAL A 7 0.91 18.24 -1.13
N VAL A 8 0.23 19.05 -0.32
CA VAL A 8 0.27 18.94 1.14
C VAL A 8 -0.24 17.56 1.59
N THR A 9 -1.41 17.14 1.08
CA THR A 9 -1.99 15.83 1.40
C THR A 9 -1.04 14.68 1.04
N ILE A 10 -0.44 14.71 -0.16
CA ILE A 10 0.52 13.70 -0.60
C ILE A 10 1.72 13.63 0.36
N ARG A 11 2.26 14.79 0.77
CA ARG A 11 3.40 14.86 1.68
C ARG A 11 3.07 14.26 3.05
N GLU A 12 1.91 14.59 3.60
CA GLU A 12 1.45 14.07 4.89
C GLU A 12 1.24 12.55 4.84
N LYS A 13 0.60 12.06 3.77
CA LYS A 13 0.39 10.63 3.54
C LYS A 13 1.73 9.90 3.38
N ALA A 14 2.66 10.44 2.60
CA ALA A 14 3.99 9.87 2.44
C ALA A 14 4.77 9.80 3.76
N LEU A 15 4.68 10.83 4.61
CA LEU A 15 5.31 10.82 5.94
C LEU A 15 4.68 9.76 6.86
N TRP A 16 3.36 9.70 6.89
CA TRP A 16 2.62 8.69 7.66
C TRP A 16 2.98 7.27 7.18
N MET A 17 3.02 7.05 5.87
CA MET A 17 3.39 5.76 5.26
C MET A 17 4.80 5.34 5.65
N ARG A 18 5.78 6.25 5.64
CA ARG A 18 7.17 5.93 6.07
C ARG A 18 7.22 5.47 7.53
N ARG A 19 6.56 6.22 8.43
CA ARG A 19 6.52 5.89 9.86
C ARG A 19 5.90 4.52 10.09
N ARG A 20 4.77 4.24 9.43
CA ARG A 20 4.06 2.96 9.56
C ARG A 20 4.82 1.81 8.94
N ALA A 21 5.41 1.98 7.76
CA ALA A 21 6.22 0.95 7.12
C ALA A 21 7.44 0.60 8.00
N PHE A 22 8.08 1.60 8.61
CA PHE A 22 9.17 1.36 9.56
C PHE A 22 8.71 0.57 10.79
N GLN A 23 7.58 0.99 11.40
CA GLN A 23 7.02 0.30 12.55
C GLN A 23 6.64 -1.15 12.22
N MET A 24 6.02 -1.40 11.07
CA MET A 24 5.68 -2.74 10.61
C MET A 24 6.91 -3.63 10.50
N VAL A 25 7.98 -3.14 9.87
CA VAL A 25 9.24 -3.88 9.73
C VAL A 25 9.89 -4.13 11.09
N PHE A 26 9.86 -3.13 11.97
CA PHE A 26 10.38 -3.26 13.34
C PHE A 26 9.60 -4.30 14.15
N ASP A 27 8.27 -4.25 14.17
CA ASP A 27 7.44 -5.19 14.93
C ASP A 27 7.60 -6.63 14.40
N ALA A 28 7.68 -6.78 13.07
CA ALA A 28 7.82 -8.08 12.43
C ALA A 28 9.25 -8.66 12.48
N GLN A 29 10.26 -7.81 12.71
CA GLN A 29 11.68 -8.13 12.50
C GLN A 29 11.99 -8.67 11.09
N LEU A 30 11.13 -8.36 10.12
CA LEU A 30 11.16 -8.87 8.75
C LEU A 30 10.62 -7.83 7.76
N GLY A 31 11.29 -7.63 6.63
CA GLY A 31 10.85 -6.73 5.56
C GLY A 31 12.00 -6.00 4.85
N HIS A 32 11.66 -5.06 3.97
CA HIS A 32 12.64 -4.37 3.10
C HIS A 32 12.49 -2.83 3.20
N PRO A 33 12.88 -2.21 4.32
CA PRO A 33 12.61 -0.78 4.58
C PRO A 33 13.22 0.15 3.53
N GLY A 34 14.43 -0.16 3.03
CA GLY A 34 15.03 0.60 1.93
C GLY A 34 14.25 0.46 0.62
N GLY A 35 13.70 -0.73 0.36
CA GLY A 35 12.83 -0.98 -0.79
C GLY A 35 11.50 -0.24 -0.71
N ASP A 36 10.92 -0.15 0.48
CA ASP A 36 9.70 0.57 0.77
C ASP A 36 9.89 2.09 0.62
N PHE A 37 10.89 2.64 1.32
CA PHE A 37 11.10 4.09 1.37
C PHE A 37 11.44 4.68 0.00
N SER A 38 12.11 3.92 -0.86
CA SER A 38 12.42 4.37 -2.22
C SER A 38 11.18 4.54 -3.10
N ALA A 39 10.03 3.99 -2.71
CA ALA A 39 8.81 3.97 -3.52
C ALA A 39 7.66 4.80 -2.92
N ILE A 40 7.70 5.13 -1.63
CA ILE A 40 6.57 5.74 -0.91
C ILE A 40 6.09 7.06 -1.53
N ASP A 41 6.98 7.98 -1.94
CA ASP A 41 6.54 9.26 -2.52
C ASP A 41 5.77 9.08 -3.83
N ILE A 42 6.22 8.15 -4.67
CA ILE A 42 5.57 7.83 -5.94
C ILE A 42 4.19 7.22 -5.65
N ILE A 43 4.12 6.24 -4.76
CA ILE A 43 2.86 5.56 -4.44
C ILE A 43 1.87 6.52 -3.76
N ALA A 44 2.33 7.37 -2.83
CA ALA A 44 1.49 8.38 -2.22
C ALA A 44 0.95 9.38 -3.26
N THR A 45 1.80 9.79 -4.21
CA THR A 45 1.37 10.65 -5.32
C THR A 45 0.28 9.97 -6.16
N LEU A 46 0.45 8.69 -6.48
CA LEU A 46 -0.53 7.93 -7.24
C LEU A 46 -1.87 7.81 -6.49
N TYR A 47 -1.87 7.37 -5.23
CA TYR A 47 -3.09 7.17 -4.45
C TYR A 47 -3.74 8.45 -3.92
N PHE A 48 -3.02 9.56 -3.78
CA PHE A 48 -3.60 10.76 -3.15
C PHE A 48 -3.57 11.99 -4.07
N GLY A 49 -3.14 11.83 -5.33
CA GLY A 49 -3.13 12.91 -6.31
C GLY A 49 -3.52 12.55 -7.73
N VAL A 50 -3.48 11.28 -8.14
CA VAL A 50 -3.63 10.91 -9.56
C VAL A 50 -4.74 9.89 -9.80
N MET A 51 -4.71 8.77 -9.08
CA MET A 51 -5.57 7.62 -9.38
C MET A 51 -7.03 7.83 -8.96
N ARG A 52 -7.93 7.35 -9.79
CA ARG A 52 -9.34 7.14 -9.44
C ARG A 52 -9.52 5.76 -8.81
N TYR A 53 -9.92 5.72 -7.54
CA TYR A 53 -10.32 4.50 -6.84
C TYR A 53 -11.37 4.80 -5.76
N ASP A 54 -12.04 3.74 -5.30
CA ASP A 54 -12.96 3.77 -4.18
C ASP A 54 -12.74 2.52 -3.33
N ALA A 55 -12.28 2.70 -2.09
CA ALA A 55 -12.00 1.59 -1.18
C ALA A 55 -13.28 0.82 -0.75
N THR A 56 -14.44 1.47 -0.82
CA THR A 56 -15.74 0.83 -0.55
C THR A 56 -16.26 0.04 -1.76
N LYS A 57 -15.73 0.32 -2.96
CA LYS A 57 -16.06 -0.36 -4.22
C LYS A 57 -14.79 -0.79 -4.95
N PRO A 58 -14.02 -1.73 -4.38
CA PRO A 58 -12.72 -2.15 -4.91
C PRO A 58 -12.78 -2.81 -6.30
N ASP A 59 -13.96 -3.29 -6.71
CA ASP A 59 -14.18 -3.95 -8.01
C ASP A 59 -14.80 -3.03 -9.07
N MET A 60 -14.83 -1.72 -8.80
CA MET A 60 -15.32 -0.72 -9.75
C MET A 60 -14.58 -0.82 -11.09
N ALA A 61 -15.34 -0.96 -12.19
CA ALA A 61 -14.80 -1.31 -13.50
C ALA A 61 -13.85 -0.25 -14.09
N ASP A 62 -14.13 1.02 -13.85
CA ASP A 62 -13.40 2.18 -14.37
C ASP A 62 -12.34 2.74 -13.40
N ARG A 63 -12.03 2.01 -12.32
CA ARG A 63 -10.94 2.39 -11.41
C ARG A 63 -9.59 2.25 -12.10
N ASP A 64 -8.65 3.11 -11.70
CA ASP A 64 -7.26 2.89 -12.02
C ASP A 64 -6.72 1.68 -11.26
N ARG A 65 -5.85 0.91 -11.92
CA ARG A 65 -5.24 -0.30 -11.35
C ARG A 65 -3.78 -0.05 -11.09
N PHE A 66 -3.37 -0.20 -9.83
CA PHE A 66 -1.97 -0.18 -9.44
C PHE A 66 -1.44 -1.61 -9.29
N ILE A 67 -0.31 -1.90 -9.94
CA ILE A 67 0.38 -3.18 -9.85
C ILE A 67 1.79 -2.94 -9.32
N MET A 68 2.08 -3.47 -8.13
CA MET A 68 3.43 -3.43 -7.56
C MET A 68 4.26 -4.59 -8.12
N SER A 69 5.08 -4.33 -9.15
CA SER A 69 6.03 -5.30 -9.68
C SER A 69 7.22 -5.52 -8.73
N LYS A 70 7.58 -4.51 -7.93
CA LYS A 70 8.57 -4.60 -6.86
C LYS A 70 7.99 -5.36 -5.66
N GLY A 71 7.79 -6.67 -5.81
CA GLY A 71 7.03 -7.51 -4.89
C GLY A 71 7.56 -7.58 -3.46
N HIS A 72 8.80 -7.17 -3.22
CA HIS A 72 9.42 -7.12 -1.89
C HIS A 72 9.19 -5.79 -1.14
N ALA A 73 8.75 -4.73 -1.81
CA ALA A 73 8.45 -3.41 -1.21
C ALA A 73 6.99 -3.35 -0.72
N THR A 74 6.61 -4.32 0.12
CA THR A 74 5.24 -4.52 0.54
C THR A 74 4.79 -3.55 1.62
N GLY A 75 5.69 -3.06 2.48
CA GLY A 75 5.38 -2.04 3.49
C GLY A 75 4.86 -0.75 2.84
N ALA A 76 5.45 -0.34 1.72
CA ALA A 76 4.98 0.82 0.97
C ALA A 76 3.58 0.60 0.37
N LEU A 77 3.32 -0.59 -0.20
CA LEU A 77 2.00 -0.93 -0.74
C LEU A 77 0.92 -1.01 0.35
N TYR A 78 1.22 -1.69 1.45
CA TYR A 78 0.26 -1.88 2.55
C TYR A 78 -0.06 -0.58 3.27
N THR A 79 0.94 0.28 3.49
CA THR A 79 0.64 1.59 4.10
C THR A 79 -0.20 2.45 3.15
N ALA A 80 0.02 2.40 1.84
CA ALA A 80 -0.81 3.12 0.87
C ALA A 80 -2.27 2.66 0.89
N LEU A 81 -2.51 1.35 0.81
CA LEU A 81 -3.86 0.77 0.82
C LEU A 81 -4.59 1.05 2.15
N CYS A 82 -3.89 0.98 3.27
CA CYS A 82 -4.44 1.36 4.57
C CYS A 82 -4.84 2.84 4.58
N ALA A 83 -3.94 3.73 4.15
CA ALA A 83 -4.19 5.16 4.13
C ALA A 83 -5.28 5.59 3.12
N ALA A 84 -5.52 4.75 2.12
CA ALA A 84 -6.60 4.85 1.13
C ALA A 84 -7.93 4.24 1.61
N GLY A 85 -7.96 3.60 2.78
CA GLY A 85 -9.18 3.10 3.43
C GLY A 85 -9.59 1.67 3.09
N TYR A 86 -8.71 0.86 2.49
CA TYR A 86 -9.05 -0.53 2.11
C TYR A 86 -9.18 -1.49 3.30
N TYR A 87 -8.59 -1.16 4.45
CA TYR A 87 -8.67 -1.94 5.69
C TYR A 87 -8.26 -1.07 6.88
N PRO A 88 -8.63 -1.44 8.12
CA PRO A 88 -8.31 -0.66 9.31
C PRO A 88 -6.83 -0.71 9.65
N GLU A 89 -6.34 0.35 10.30
CA GLU A 89 -4.93 0.56 10.63
C GLU A 89 -4.36 -0.53 11.56
N ASP A 90 -5.17 -1.09 12.45
CA ASP A 90 -4.75 -2.14 13.39
C ASP A 90 -4.19 -3.38 12.69
N TRP A 91 -4.57 -3.62 11.43
CA TRP A 91 -4.03 -4.73 10.65
C TRP A 91 -2.54 -4.59 10.38
N LEU A 92 -2.00 -3.36 10.35
CA LEU A 92 -0.57 -3.13 10.11
C LEU A 92 0.31 -3.82 11.16
N HIS A 93 -0.15 -3.96 12.41
CA HIS A 93 0.57 -4.68 13.47
C HIS A 93 0.64 -6.19 13.23
N THR A 94 -0.21 -6.73 12.35
CA THR A 94 -0.19 -8.15 11.99
C THR A 94 0.79 -8.44 10.85
N TYR A 95 1.51 -7.45 10.34
CA TYR A 95 2.43 -7.62 9.21
C TYR A 95 3.41 -8.78 9.43
N MET A 96 3.54 -9.65 8.43
CA MET A 96 4.38 -10.86 8.43
C MET A 96 4.05 -11.90 9.52
N GLN A 97 3.02 -11.68 10.34
CA GLN A 97 2.62 -12.64 11.36
C GLN A 97 1.85 -13.83 10.76
N PRO A 98 1.85 -15.00 11.42
CA PRO A 98 1.06 -16.14 10.99
C PRO A 98 -0.41 -15.77 10.76
N LYS A 99 -0.99 -16.25 9.66
CA LYS A 99 -2.39 -15.99 9.24
C LYS A 99 -2.70 -14.53 8.88
N SER A 100 -1.71 -13.66 8.86
CA SER A 100 -1.88 -12.28 8.40
C SER A 100 -2.24 -12.21 6.92
N LYS A 101 -3.09 -11.24 6.58
CA LYS A 101 -3.37 -10.86 5.19
C LYS A 101 -2.27 -9.96 4.60
N LEU A 102 -1.37 -9.45 5.45
CA LEU A 102 -0.26 -8.56 5.11
C LEU A 102 1.07 -9.35 5.16
N ASN A 103 1.30 -10.17 4.14
CA ASN A 103 2.49 -11.03 4.03
C ASN A 103 3.59 -10.39 3.16
N GLY A 104 4.76 -11.02 3.10
CA GLY A 104 5.95 -10.49 2.41
C GLY A 104 5.88 -10.45 0.89
N HIS A 105 4.84 -11.05 0.30
CA HIS A 105 4.56 -11.02 -1.14
C HIS A 105 3.08 -10.77 -1.37
N PRO A 106 2.71 -9.67 -2.05
CA PRO A 106 1.30 -9.31 -2.22
C PRO A 106 0.47 -10.44 -2.86
N ASN A 107 -0.64 -10.81 -2.22
CA ASN A 107 -1.57 -11.82 -2.73
C ASN A 107 -2.99 -11.24 -2.90
N ARG A 108 -3.48 -11.21 -4.14
CA ARG A 108 -4.79 -10.62 -4.47
C ARG A 108 -5.97 -11.24 -3.70
N ASN A 109 -5.88 -12.50 -3.29
CA ASN A 109 -6.99 -13.19 -2.64
C ASN A 109 -7.20 -12.76 -1.18
N TYR A 110 -6.24 -12.01 -0.60
CA TYR A 110 -6.30 -11.60 0.80
C TYR A 110 -6.75 -10.16 1.03
N LEU A 111 -6.61 -9.28 0.03
CA LEU A 111 -6.96 -7.86 0.15
C LEU A 111 -7.60 -7.37 -1.15
N ALA A 112 -8.75 -6.71 -1.02
CA ALA A 112 -9.43 -6.05 -2.12
C ALA A 112 -8.63 -4.84 -2.63
N GLY A 113 -8.80 -4.48 -3.91
CA GLY A 113 -8.20 -3.26 -4.49
C GLY A 113 -6.81 -3.40 -5.12
N ARG A 114 -6.07 -4.48 -4.86
CA ARG A 114 -4.80 -4.76 -5.56
C ARG A 114 -5.10 -5.02 -7.05
N GLY A 115 -4.47 -4.29 -7.97
CA GLY A 115 -4.58 -4.55 -9.41
C GLY A 115 -4.16 -5.98 -9.77
N ASP A 116 -4.53 -6.45 -10.96
CA ASP A 116 -4.34 -7.83 -11.44
C ASP A 116 -2.88 -8.27 -11.41
N GLN A 117 -2.39 -8.66 -10.24
CA GLN A 117 -1.14 -9.40 -10.14
C GLN A 117 -1.41 -10.78 -10.73
N TYR A 118 -0.55 -11.18 -11.66
CA TYR A 118 -0.53 -12.51 -12.26
C TYR A 118 -0.82 -13.54 -11.16
N ARG A 119 -1.74 -14.48 -11.43
CA ARG A 119 -1.82 -15.72 -10.68
C ARG A 119 -0.41 -16.32 -10.73
N ALA A 120 0.37 -16.16 -9.65
CA ALA A 120 1.52 -17.00 -9.46
C ALA A 120 0.96 -18.43 -9.45
N SER A 121 1.32 -19.19 -10.48
CA SER A 121 0.98 -20.59 -10.63
C SER A 121 1.30 -21.31 -9.32
N ARG A 122 0.34 -22.13 -8.91
CA ARG A 122 0.50 -23.10 -7.81
C ARG A 122 1.72 -23.97 -8.03
#